data_AF-A0A9W8MS67-F1
#
_entry.id   AF-A0A9W8MS67-F1
#
_cell.length_a   1.000
_cell.length_b   1.000
_cell.length_c   1.000
_cell.angle_alpha   90.00
_cell.angle_beta   90.00
_cell.angle_gamma   90.00
#
_symmetry.space_group_name_H-M   'P 1'
#
loop_
_entity.id
_entity.type
_entity.pdbx_description
1 polymer ?
#
loop_
_entity_poly.entity_id
_entity_poly.type
_entity_poly.pdbx_seq_one_letter_code
_entity_poly.pdbx_strand_id
1 'polypeptide(L)'
;MPSSLTALQRIEEVLSLQYRLGEVSDEDNGDTVAVDGSGETSFRKKVEETLREWIKVKTCRRDVVDLYFANPPNRQEPTGICCDNCHQSSLGSSAAGSPRPSTPVHMRDSASVHSTPMTPSKTLNTNGKRPMSVSKPPPPRKSDHLQDARQALQSFRVRLKKAHFTPSSLTALAILPDSIIKTLAPAAHIQTIDDLEAATNWIYAQRYGIELLDTLRRVDQHEAERRQAVKDAKAAARHQVTAARQEERKRQQAEERATRKAERLLEQQRQREEKVRKNAEEKARKDYEKTVQQAQRNAKAPAKTPRVKKAPIVGCATLQYGLATPTLSLTPHYPTRALTPSTHGVVDFNHATIAFSKFNHSSATRIP
;
A
#
# COMPACT_ATOMS: atom_id res chain seq x y z
N MET A 1 0.40 -30.13 11.57
CA MET A 1 -0.80 -29.28 11.47
C MET A 1 -0.34 -27.83 11.46
N PRO A 2 -0.22 -27.17 10.29
CA PRO A 2 0.19 -25.77 10.25
C PRO A 2 -0.94 -24.88 10.78
N SER A 3 -0.66 -24.14 11.85
CA SER A 3 -1.59 -23.20 12.47
C SER A 3 -2.06 -22.15 11.47
N SER A 4 -3.38 -22.04 11.28
CA SER A 4 -3.99 -21.03 10.42
C SER A 4 -3.88 -19.66 11.08
N LEU A 5 -2.77 -18.96 10.85
CA LEU A 5 -2.69 -17.54 11.14
C LEU A 5 -3.78 -16.82 10.35
N THR A 6 -4.53 -15.98 11.05
CA THR A 6 -5.63 -15.22 10.48
C THR A 6 -5.11 -14.27 9.40
N ALA A 7 -5.93 -13.96 8.40
CA ALA A 7 -5.53 -13.10 7.27
C ALA A 7 -4.98 -11.73 7.73
N LEU A 8 -5.39 -11.25 8.91
CA LEU A 8 -4.88 -10.02 9.52
C LEU A 8 -3.44 -10.15 10.03
N GLN A 9 -3.06 -11.30 10.62
CA GLN A 9 -1.68 -11.54 11.07
C GLN A 9 -0.69 -11.61 9.90
N ARG A 10 -1.12 -12.12 8.74
CA ARG A 10 -0.29 -12.10 7.52
C ARG A 10 -0.07 -10.68 6.96
N ILE A 11 -1.05 -9.79 7.14
CA ILE A 11 -0.92 -8.39 6.70
C ILE A 11 0.01 -7.62 7.64
N GLU A 12 -0.07 -7.84 8.96
CA GLU A 12 0.87 -7.27 9.92
C GLU A 12 2.30 -7.76 9.70
N GLU A 13 2.49 -9.03 9.36
CA GLU A 13 3.82 -9.60 9.11
C GLU A 13 4.47 -8.99 7.85
N VAL A 14 3.70 -8.77 6.78
CA VAL A 14 4.18 -8.11 5.56
C VAL A 14 4.50 -6.62 5.79
N LEU A 15 3.68 -5.91 6.56
CA LEU A 15 3.93 -4.51 6.89
C LEU A 15 5.12 -4.34 7.86
N SER A 16 5.31 -5.27 8.80
CA SER A 16 6.45 -5.31 9.72
C SER A 16 7.77 -5.58 8.99
N LEU A 17 7.78 -6.51 8.03
CA LEU A 17 8.97 -6.79 7.20
C LEU A 17 9.35 -5.60 6.32
N GLN A 18 8.37 -4.80 5.86
CA GLN A 18 8.63 -3.61 5.06
C GLN A 18 9.19 -2.45 5.90
N TYR A 19 8.90 -2.39 7.20
CA TYR A 19 9.48 -1.43 8.13
C TYR A 19 10.93 -1.81 8.54
N ARG A 20 11.22 -3.11 8.64
CA ARG A 20 12.52 -3.63 9.10
C ARG A 20 13.65 -3.54 8.05
N LEU A 21 13.34 -3.30 6.78
CA LEU A 21 14.33 -3.11 5.70
C LEU A 21 14.70 -1.63 5.46
N GLY A 22 14.14 -0.70 6.24
CA GLY A 22 14.38 0.75 6.13
C GLY A 22 15.28 1.36 7.20
N GLU A 23 15.65 0.62 8.24
CA GLU A 23 16.59 1.08 9.28
C GLU A 23 17.99 0.60 8.92
N VAL A 24 18.69 1.40 8.12
CA VAL A 24 20.15 1.33 8.01
C VAL A 24 20.69 1.79 9.36
N SER A 25 21.21 0.85 10.12
CA SER A 25 21.90 1.06 11.38
C SER A 25 23.16 1.89 11.17
N ASP A 26 23.10 3.18 11.51
CA ASP A 26 24.30 3.95 11.84
C ASP A 26 24.81 3.40 13.17
N GLU A 27 25.76 2.45 13.11
CA GLU A 27 26.49 1.99 14.28
C GLU A 27 27.33 3.15 14.84
N ASP A 28 26.74 3.80 15.83
CA ASP A 28 27.33 4.76 16.74
C ASP A 28 28.46 4.07 17.53
N ASN A 29 29.70 4.38 17.14
CA ASN A 29 30.93 3.98 17.84
C ASN A 29 31.05 4.83 19.13
N GLY A 30 30.26 4.46 20.14
CA GLY A 30 30.30 5.04 21.48
C GLY A 30 31.54 4.59 22.27
N ASP A 31 32.65 5.30 22.11
CA ASP A 31 33.81 5.23 23.01
C ASP A 31 33.66 6.30 24.11
N THR A 32 32.82 6.01 25.11
CA THR A 32 32.71 6.82 26.33
C THR A 32 33.72 6.33 27.37
N VAL A 33 34.92 6.90 27.35
CA VAL A 33 35.91 6.74 28.41
C VAL A 33 35.66 7.81 29.48
N ALA A 34 35.29 7.38 30.68
CA ALA A 34 35.21 8.24 31.85
C ALA A 34 36.62 8.73 32.22
N VAL A 35 36.82 10.06 32.21
CA VAL A 35 38.08 10.70 32.59
C VAL A 35 37.90 11.33 33.97
N ASP A 36 38.46 10.67 34.98
CA ASP A 36 38.65 11.23 36.31
C ASP A 36 39.70 12.33 36.26
N GLY A 37 39.39 13.42 36.97
CA GLY A 37 40.12 14.69 36.92
C GLY A 37 41.53 14.63 37.50
N SER A 38 42.35 15.59 37.03
CA SER A 38 43.75 15.86 37.40
C SER A 38 44.83 15.09 36.62
N GLY A 39 44.80 15.18 35.29
CA GLY A 39 45.88 14.67 34.44
C GLY A 39 46.27 15.64 33.33
N GLU A 40 47.52 16.09 33.36
CA GLU A 40 48.20 16.69 32.22
C GLU A 40 47.96 15.83 30.97
N THR A 41 47.32 16.40 29.95
CA THR A 41 46.86 15.67 28.76
C THR A 41 48.06 15.32 27.88
N SER A 42 48.76 14.24 28.24
CA SER A 42 49.73 13.62 27.34
C SER A 42 48.99 12.91 26.22
N PHE A 43 49.30 13.29 24.98
CA PHE A 43 48.68 12.66 23.82
C PHE A 43 49.34 11.31 23.57
N ARG A 44 48.53 10.28 23.31
CA ARG A 44 48.99 8.90 23.04
C ARG A 44 50.01 8.78 21.90
N LYS A 45 50.05 9.74 20.97
CA LYS A 45 51.03 9.79 19.88
C LYS A 45 51.92 11.04 20.02
N LYS A 46 53.21 10.86 19.74
CA LYS A 46 54.18 11.94 19.57
C LYS A 46 53.87 12.67 18.27
N VAL A 47 52.97 13.64 18.36
CA VAL A 47 52.64 14.57 17.28
C VAL A 47 53.49 15.83 17.46
N GLU A 48 53.97 16.39 16.36
CA GLU A 48 54.70 17.67 16.33
C GLU A 48 53.85 18.77 16.99
N GLU A 49 54.48 19.63 17.79
CA GLU A 49 53.77 20.66 18.56
C GLU A 49 52.95 21.60 17.66
N THR A 50 53.51 21.96 16.52
CA THR A 50 52.88 22.81 15.49
C THR A 50 51.59 22.18 14.94
N LEU A 51 51.55 20.86 14.75
CA LEU A 51 50.34 20.16 14.31
C LEU A 51 49.30 20.10 15.44
N ARG A 52 49.73 20.10 16.71
CA ARG A 52 48.81 20.21 17.86
C ARG A 52 48.20 21.60 17.95
N GLU A 53 49.00 22.64 17.74
CA GLU A 53 48.53 24.02 17.66
C GLU A 53 47.51 24.17 16.54
N TRP A 54 47.77 23.60 15.35
CA TRP A 54 46.83 23.64 14.23
C TRP A 54 45.48 22.97 14.54
N ILE A 55 45.46 21.86 15.28
CA ILE A 55 44.22 21.19 15.67
C ILE A 55 43.45 22.01 16.72
N LYS A 56 44.16 22.61 17.69
CA LYS A 56 43.56 23.37 18.80
C LYS A 56 43.14 24.79 18.43
N VAL A 57 43.64 25.33 17.31
CA VAL A 57 43.41 26.74 16.97
C VAL A 57 41.93 27.02 16.75
N LYS A 58 41.46 28.16 17.29
CA LYS A 58 40.10 28.68 17.07
C LYS A 58 40.06 29.77 16.00
N THR A 59 41.21 30.26 15.56
CA THR A 59 41.34 31.26 14.49
C THR A 59 41.30 30.59 13.11
N CYS A 60 41.34 31.39 12.05
CA CYS A 60 41.36 30.88 10.68
C CYS A 60 42.52 29.89 10.49
N ARG A 61 42.21 28.65 10.05
CA ARG A 61 43.23 27.62 9.83
C ARG A 61 44.26 28.03 8.77
N ARG A 62 43.88 28.91 7.84
CA ARG A 62 44.78 29.42 6.81
C ARG A 62 45.87 30.28 7.41
N ASP A 63 45.57 31.08 8.43
CA ASP A 63 46.54 31.97 9.07
C ASP A 63 47.61 31.17 9.84
N VAL A 64 47.22 30.05 10.45
CA VAL A 64 48.17 29.13 11.12
C VAL A 64 49.08 28.45 10.10
N VAL A 65 48.53 28.01 8.97
CA VAL A 65 49.32 27.43 7.88
C VAL A 65 50.26 28.48 7.29
N ASP A 66 49.78 29.70 7.10
CA ASP A 66 50.58 30.81 6.58
C ASP A 66 51.71 31.19 7.55
N LEU A 67 51.47 31.16 8.87
CA LEU A 67 52.52 31.33 9.88
C LEU A 67 53.55 30.19 9.87
N TYR A 68 53.09 28.93 9.81
CA TYR A 68 53.96 27.76 9.83
C TYR A 68 54.88 27.70 8.60
N PHE A 69 54.38 28.03 7.41
CA PHE A 69 55.15 28.06 6.17
C PHE A 69 55.83 29.40 5.87
N ALA A 70 55.72 30.39 6.77
CA ALA A 70 56.20 31.75 6.57
C ALA A 70 55.72 32.37 5.24
N ASN A 71 54.45 32.14 4.87
CA ASN A 71 53.84 32.73 3.69
C ASN A 71 53.72 34.25 3.88
N PRO A 72 53.96 35.06 2.83
CA PRO A 72 53.91 36.52 2.94
C PRO A 72 52.50 37.03 3.31
N PRO A 73 52.39 38.12 4.09
CA PRO A 73 51.12 38.60 4.67
C PRO A 73 50.12 39.16 3.64
N ASN A 74 50.52 39.35 2.38
CA ASN A 74 49.72 40.01 1.34
C ASN A 74 48.77 39.05 0.63
N ARG A 75 48.08 38.21 1.40
CA ARG A 75 47.18 37.22 0.84
C ARG A 75 45.80 37.80 0.59
N GLN A 76 45.22 37.48 -0.56
CA GLN A 76 43.83 37.84 -0.86
C GLN A 76 42.86 37.05 0.03
N GLU A 77 41.78 37.72 0.44
CA GLU A 77 40.68 37.06 1.13
C GLU A 77 40.10 35.93 0.27
N PRO A 78 39.71 34.79 0.87
CA PRO A 78 39.08 33.71 0.12
C PRO A 78 37.81 34.21 -0.58
N THR A 79 37.68 33.92 -1.87
CA THR A 79 36.47 34.19 -2.67
C THR A 79 35.31 33.23 -2.37
N GLY A 80 35.44 32.37 -1.36
CA GLY A 80 34.45 31.36 -0.96
C GLY A 80 34.56 30.98 0.52
N ILE A 81 33.94 29.86 0.91
CA ILE A 81 33.97 29.37 2.29
C ILE A 81 35.43 29.10 2.73
N CYS A 82 35.91 29.82 3.73
CA CYS A 82 37.33 29.86 4.11
C CYS A 82 37.83 28.57 4.78
N CYS A 83 37.30 28.25 5.97
CA CYS A 83 37.56 27.03 6.74
C CYS A 83 36.44 26.82 7.76
N ASP A 84 36.46 25.68 8.47
CA ASP A 84 35.54 25.31 9.55
C ASP A 84 35.46 26.38 10.65
N ASN A 85 36.61 26.90 11.11
CA ASN A 85 36.65 27.91 12.17
C ASN A 85 36.00 29.23 11.73
N CYS A 86 36.31 29.72 10.52
CA CYS A 86 35.67 30.91 9.97
C CYS A 86 34.16 30.72 9.76
N HIS A 87 33.74 29.52 9.34
CA HIS A 87 32.33 29.20 9.17
C HIS A 87 31.59 29.21 10.53
N GLN A 88 32.18 28.62 11.57
CA GLN A 88 31.59 28.65 12.92
C GLN A 88 31.51 30.07 13.51
N SER A 89 32.53 30.90 13.31
CA SER A 89 32.51 32.30 13.74
C SER A 89 31.43 33.14 13.01
N SER A 90 31.16 32.83 11.74
CA SER A 90 30.09 33.48 10.97
C SER A 90 28.70 33.13 11.48
N LEU A 91 28.50 31.87 11.91
CA LEU A 91 27.24 31.40 12.50
C LEU A 91 27.03 31.97 13.91
N GLY A 92 28.10 32.02 14.73
CA GLY A 92 28.04 32.54 16.09
C GLY A 92 27.80 34.05 16.17
N SER A 93 28.31 34.83 15.21
CA SER A 93 28.10 36.29 15.19
C SER A 93 26.68 36.70 14.78
N SER A 94 25.86 35.78 14.26
CA SER A 94 24.49 36.08 13.82
C SER A 94 23.46 36.01 14.96
N ALA A 95 23.83 35.54 16.16
CA ALA A 95 22.91 35.34 17.28
C ALA A 95 22.70 36.59 18.18
N ALA A 96 23.53 37.62 18.05
CA ALA A 96 23.41 38.85 18.84
C ALA A 96 22.96 40.03 17.97
N GLY A 97 21.64 40.17 17.78
CA GLY A 97 21.04 41.45 17.42
C GLY A 97 20.88 41.78 15.93
N SER A 98 20.58 40.81 15.06
CA SER A 98 19.99 41.17 13.76
C SER A 98 18.53 41.59 13.97
N PRO A 99 18.15 42.87 13.75
CA PRO A 99 16.76 43.28 13.80
C PRO A 99 16.02 42.50 12.71
N ARG A 100 15.02 41.75 13.17
CA ARG A 100 14.04 40.98 12.38
C ARG A 100 13.85 41.59 10.98
N PRO A 101 14.19 40.88 9.88
CA PRO A 101 13.94 41.40 8.54
C PRO A 101 12.44 41.66 8.44
N SER A 102 12.09 42.94 8.27
CA SER A 102 10.70 43.34 8.05
C SER A 102 10.22 42.63 6.80
N THR A 103 9.16 41.84 6.95
CA THR A 103 8.47 41.19 5.84
C THR A 103 8.22 42.23 4.75
N PRO A 104 8.72 42.03 3.52
CA PRO A 104 8.50 42.98 2.45
C PRO A 104 6.99 43.09 2.24
N VAL A 105 6.44 44.27 2.54
CA VAL A 105 5.09 44.65 2.16
C VAL A 105 5.08 44.65 0.64
N HIS A 106 4.58 43.57 0.05
CA HIS A 106 4.33 43.49 -1.38
C HIS A 106 3.32 44.59 -1.73
N MET A 107 3.84 45.73 -2.18
CA MET A 107 3.07 46.71 -2.92
C MET A 107 2.55 45.98 -4.16
N ARG A 108 1.23 45.84 -4.24
CA ARG A 108 0.52 45.41 -5.44
C ARG A 108 0.66 46.52 -6.48
N ASP A 109 1.73 46.45 -7.27
CA ASP A 109 1.80 47.24 -8.49
C ASP A 109 0.76 46.69 -9.47
N SER A 110 -0.32 47.45 -9.52
CA SER A 110 -1.47 47.30 -10.38
C SER A 110 -1.14 47.90 -11.75
N ALA A 111 -0.42 47.17 -12.60
CA ALA A 111 -0.33 47.46 -14.03
C ALA A 111 0.34 46.32 -14.80
N SER A 112 -0.31 45.15 -14.90
CA SER A 112 0.00 44.17 -15.95
C SER A 112 -1.26 43.96 -16.79
N VAL A 113 -1.52 44.98 -17.60
CA VAL A 113 -2.50 44.96 -18.69
C VAL A 113 -1.77 44.31 -19.87
N HIS A 114 -2.01 43.01 -20.12
CA HIS A 114 -1.70 42.22 -21.34
C HIS A 114 -1.19 40.78 -21.08
N SER A 115 -1.63 40.11 -20.03
CA SER A 115 -1.73 38.65 -20.08
C SER A 115 -2.98 38.29 -20.89
N THR A 116 -2.83 38.16 -22.21
CA THR A 116 -3.88 37.55 -23.05
C THR A 116 -4.26 36.21 -22.41
N PRO A 117 -5.52 36.02 -21.99
CA PRO A 117 -5.93 34.75 -21.42
C PRO A 117 -5.64 33.69 -22.48
N MET A 118 -4.80 32.71 -22.15
CA MET A 118 -4.60 31.52 -22.98
C MET A 118 -5.98 30.90 -23.18
N THR A 119 -6.65 31.26 -24.28
CA THR A 119 -7.97 30.73 -24.60
C THR A 119 -7.77 29.23 -24.74
N PRO A 120 -8.43 28.43 -23.90
CA PRO A 120 -8.23 26.99 -23.89
C PRO A 120 -8.61 26.47 -25.28
N SER A 121 -7.74 25.66 -25.88
CA SER A 121 -7.92 25.12 -27.24
C SER A 121 -9.37 24.63 -27.42
N LYS A 122 -10.02 25.07 -28.52
CA LYS A 122 -11.42 24.75 -28.84
C LYS A 122 -11.62 23.30 -29.31
N THR A 123 -10.54 22.54 -29.49
CA THR A 123 -10.61 21.14 -29.94
C THR A 123 -10.94 20.22 -28.77
N LEU A 124 -12.19 19.72 -28.73
CA LEU A 124 -12.63 18.68 -27.80
C LEU A 124 -12.10 17.32 -28.29
N ASN A 125 -11.70 16.44 -27.37
CA ASN A 125 -11.45 15.03 -27.73
C ASN A 125 -12.78 14.29 -27.95
N THR A 126 -12.71 13.03 -28.39
CA THR A 126 -13.88 12.14 -28.62
C THR A 126 -14.80 11.98 -27.39
N ASN A 127 -14.32 12.26 -26.18
CA ASN A 127 -15.09 12.22 -24.93
C ASN A 127 -15.61 13.59 -24.47
N GLY A 128 -15.54 14.62 -25.32
CA GLY A 128 -15.98 15.98 -24.98
C GLY A 128 -15.13 16.65 -23.90
N LYS A 129 -13.95 16.12 -23.59
CA LYS A 129 -13.01 16.69 -22.62
C LYS A 129 -11.86 17.37 -23.36
N ARG A 130 -11.37 18.49 -22.81
CA ARG A 130 -10.17 19.15 -23.34
C ARG A 130 -8.96 18.33 -22.90
N PRO A 131 -8.12 17.81 -23.80
CA PRO A 131 -6.87 17.16 -23.39
C PRO A 131 -6.03 18.21 -22.67
N MET A 132 -5.64 17.93 -21.41
CA MET A 132 -4.59 18.73 -20.78
C MET A 132 -3.34 18.60 -21.65
N SER A 133 -2.74 19.73 -22.01
CA SER A 133 -1.59 19.82 -22.92
C SER A 133 -0.58 18.69 -22.69
N VAL A 134 -0.33 17.90 -23.74
CA VAL A 134 0.55 16.71 -23.71
C VAL A 134 2.05 17.09 -23.63
N SER A 135 2.40 18.37 -23.76
CA SER A 135 3.78 18.79 -24.05
C SER A 135 4.61 19.20 -22.84
N LYS A 136 4.33 18.74 -21.62
CA LYS A 136 5.28 18.99 -20.53
C LYS A 136 6.48 18.06 -20.70
N PRO A 137 7.72 18.58 -20.72
CA PRO A 137 8.90 17.74 -20.78
C PRO A 137 8.89 16.75 -19.61
N PRO A 138 9.48 15.55 -19.78
CA PRO A 138 9.57 14.57 -18.71
C PRO A 138 10.16 15.21 -17.44
N PRO A 139 9.56 14.97 -16.25
CA PRO A 139 10.12 15.51 -15.03
C PRO A 139 11.53 14.95 -14.81
N PRO A 140 12.45 15.74 -14.23
CA PRO A 140 13.81 15.28 -13.96
C PRO A 140 13.80 14.05 -13.04
N ARG A 141 14.79 13.16 -13.22
CA ARG A 141 14.96 11.97 -12.37
C ARG A 141 15.29 12.43 -10.94
N LYS A 142 14.70 11.78 -9.94
CA LYS A 142 14.87 12.11 -8.50
C LYS A 142 15.21 10.85 -7.72
N SER A 143 15.88 11.04 -6.57
CA SER A 143 16.19 10.00 -5.57
C SER A 143 16.73 8.70 -6.20
N ASP A 144 16.15 7.54 -5.88
CA ASP A 144 16.55 6.22 -6.34
C ASP A 144 16.67 6.16 -7.87
N HIS A 145 15.72 6.73 -8.61
CA HIS A 145 15.75 6.72 -10.08
C HIS A 145 16.97 7.47 -10.63
N LEU A 146 17.40 8.54 -9.96
CA LEU A 146 18.64 9.25 -10.31
C LEU A 146 19.88 8.39 -10.02
N GLN A 147 19.87 7.65 -8.91
CA GLN A 147 20.98 6.76 -8.54
C GLN A 147 21.09 5.58 -9.50
N ASP A 148 19.98 4.95 -9.87
CA ASP A 148 19.91 3.87 -10.86
C ASP A 148 20.46 4.35 -12.22
N ALA A 149 20.07 5.55 -12.65
CA ALA A 149 20.59 6.14 -13.89
C ALA A 149 22.11 6.39 -13.81
N ARG A 150 22.62 6.92 -12.70
CA ARG A 150 24.07 7.10 -12.49
C ARG A 150 24.82 5.77 -12.54
N GLN A 151 24.32 4.76 -11.85
CA GLN A 151 24.93 3.44 -11.82
C GLN A 151 24.92 2.81 -13.22
N ALA A 152 23.80 2.87 -13.94
CA ALA A 152 23.70 2.35 -15.30
C ALA A 152 24.70 3.02 -16.26
N LEU A 153 24.88 4.35 -16.15
CA LEU A 153 25.88 5.09 -16.93
C LEU A 153 27.32 4.72 -16.56
N GLN A 154 27.62 4.50 -15.28
CA GLN A 154 28.92 4.03 -14.82
C GLN A 154 29.23 2.61 -15.33
N SER A 155 28.25 1.70 -15.30
CA SER A 155 28.36 0.37 -15.87
C SER A 155 28.52 0.41 -17.40
N PHE A 156 27.76 1.28 -18.07
CA PHE A 156 27.90 1.53 -19.51
C PHE A 156 29.32 1.95 -19.87
N ARG A 157 29.89 2.90 -19.13
CA ARG A 157 31.26 3.38 -19.31
C ARG A 157 32.30 2.25 -19.26
N VAL A 158 32.22 1.37 -18.26
CA VAL A 158 33.13 0.23 -18.12
C VAL A 158 32.95 -0.76 -19.27
N ARG A 159 31.70 -1.05 -19.65
CA ARG A 159 31.36 -1.92 -20.78
C ARG A 159 31.91 -1.38 -22.10
N LEU A 160 31.70 -0.08 -22.36
CA LEU A 160 32.16 0.60 -23.57
C LEU A 160 33.68 0.57 -23.71
N LYS A 161 34.41 0.85 -22.61
CA LYS A 161 35.87 0.73 -22.58
C LYS A 161 36.31 -0.68 -22.97
N LYS A 162 35.71 -1.70 -22.33
CA LYS A 162 36.09 -3.10 -22.55
C LYS A 162 35.82 -3.54 -24.00
N ALA A 163 34.68 -3.14 -24.57
CA ALA A 163 34.26 -3.57 -25.90
C ALA A 163 35.02 -2.88 -27.05
N HIS A 164 35.25 -1.57 -26.97
CA HIS A 164 35.72 -0.78 -28.13
C HIS A 164 37.08 -0.13 -27.95
N PHE A 165 37.56 0.01 -26.72
CA PHE A 165 38.80 0.72 -26.41
C PHE A 165 39.84 -0.20 -25.78
N THR A 166 39.67 -1.52 -25.84
CA THR A 166 40.74 -2.45 -25.46
C THR A 166 41.54 -2.80 -26.72
N PRO A 167 42.88 -2.61 -26.76
CA PRO A 167 43.83 -2.42 -25.66
C PRO A 167 44.29 -0.97 -25.39
N SER A 168 43.51 0.06 -25.74
CA SER A 168 43.89 1.47 -25.56
C SER A 168 44.27 1.82 -24.11
N SER A 169 45.23 2.72 -23.96
CA SER A 169 45.65 3.30 -22.67
C SER A 169 44.62 4.25 -22.06
N LEU A 170 43.57 4.60 -22.80
CA LEU A 170 42.51 5.47 -22.31
C LEU A 170 41.81 4.87 -21.07
N THR A 171 41.69 5.68 -20.02
CA THR A 171 40.95 5.31 -18.83
C THR A 171 39.44 5.34 -19.11
N ALA A 172 38.65 4.60 -18.33
CA ALA A 172 37.20 4.61 -18.48
C ALA A 172 36.64 6.03 -18.26
N LEU A 173 37.26 6.80 -17.36
CA LEU A 173 36.96 8.20 -17.08
C LEU A 173 37.23 9.12 -18.27
N ALA A 174 38.27 8.85 -19.08
CA ALA A 174 38.55 9.62 -20.28
C ALA A 174 37.51 9.39 -21.39
N ILE A 175 36.90 8.19 -21.45
CA ILE A 175 35.89 7.84 -22.45
C ILE A 175 34.54 8.48 -22.09
N LEU A 176 34.09 8.36 -20.84
CA LEU A 176 32.87 9.00 -20.34
C LEU A 176 33.15 9.68 -18.98
N PRO A 177 33.51 10.98 -18.99
CA PRO A 177 33.79 11.74 -17.78
C PRO A 177 32.60 11.85 -16.82
N ASP A 178 32.89 11.99 -15.52
CA ASP A 178 31.85 12.12 -14.49
C ASP A 178 31.03 13.41 -14.62
N SER A 179 31.59 14.48 -15.22
CA SER A 179 30.85 15.70 -15.55
C SER A 179 29.68 15.41 -16.49
N ILE A 180 29.88 14.54 -17.48
CA ILE A 180 28.86 14.13 -18.44
C ILE A 180 27.81 13.28 -17.76
N ILE A 181 28.21 12.30 -16.93
CA ILE A 181 27.28 11.48 -16.14
C ILE A 181 26.43 12.37 -15.20
N LYS A 182 27.04 13.38 -14.57
CA LYS A 182 26.37 14.32 -13.67
C LYS A 182 25.31 15.15 -14.41
N THR A 183 25.55 15.52 -15.66
CA THR A 183 24.59 16.24 -16.52
C THR A 183 23.49 15.32 -17.04
N LEU A 184 23.82 14.12 -17.49
CA LEU A 184 22.86 13.20 -18.13
C LEU A 184 21.95 12.47 -17.16
N ALA A 185 22.45 12.08 -15.99
CA ALA A 185 21.66 11.32 -15.02
C ALA A 185 20.34 12.01 -14.61
N PRO A 186 20.29 13.31 -14.26
CA PRO A 186 19.03 13.98 -13.92
C PRO A 186 18.15 14.32 -15.14
N ALA A 187 18.74 14.44 -16.33
CA ALA A 187 18.09 14.99 -17.52
C ALA A 187 17.29 13.92 -18.31
N ALA A 188 16.07 13.63 -17.86
CA ALA A 188 15.15 12.70 -18.52
C ALA A 188 14.58 13.20 -19.87
N HIS A 189 14.77 14.48 -20.18
CA HIS A 189 14.29 15.08 -21.43
C HIS A 189 15.25 14.85 -22.61
N ILE A 190 16.51 14.47 -22.35
CA ILE A 190 17.50 14.17 -23.40
C ILE A 190 17.14 12.80 -23.99
N GLN A 191 16.52 12.80 -25.18
CA GLN A 191 16.05 11.57 -25.84
C GLN A 191 16.69 11.34 -27.21
N THR A 192 17.24 12.39 -27.81
CA THR A 192 17.87 12.34 -29.14
C THR A 192 19.37 12.56 -29.04
N ILE A 193 20.10 12.23 -30.12
CA ILE A 193 21.54 12.48 -30.22
C ILE A 193 21.80 13.99 -30.21
N ASP A 194 20.97 14.76 -30.90
CA ASP A 194 21.09 16.22 -30.96
C ASP A 194 20.95 16.86 -29.57
N ASP A 195 20.00 16.39 -28.75
CA ASP A 195 19.86 16.83 -27.35
C ASP A 195 21.11 16.50 -26.52
N LEU A 196 21.69 15.32 -26.76
CA LEU A 196 22.89 14.83 -26.06
C LEU A 196 24.12 15.67 -26.43
N GLU A 197 24.29 15.98 -27.71
CA GLU A 197 25.35 16.88 -28.20
C GLU A 197 25.22 18.28 -27.63
N ALA A 198 24.01 18.86 -27.70
CA ALA A 198 23.73 20.19 -27.18
C ALA A 198 23.98 20.29 -25.67
N ALA A 199 23.65 19.26 -24.90
CA ALA A 199 23.76 19.28 -23.44
C ALA A 199 25.18 19.04 -22.91
N THR A 200 26.01 18.28 -23.62
CA THR A 200 27.28 17.76 -23.06
C THR A 200 28.52 18.04 -23.87
N ASN A 201 28.38 18.33 -25.17
CA ASN A 201 29.49 18.40 -26.13
C ASN A 201 30.41 17.17 -26.06
N TRP A 202 29.84 15.99 -25.83
CA TRP A 202 30.60 14.76 -25.71
C TRP A 202 31.08 14.30 -27.08
N ILE A 203 32.39 14.25 -27.30
CA ILE A 203 33.01 13.91 -28.60
C ILE A 203 32.60 12.54 -29.17
N TYR A 204 32.07 11.65 -28.34
CA TYR A 204 31.62 10.31 -28.76
C TYR A 204 30.09 10.19 -28.88
N ALA A 205 29.34 11.29 -28.76
CA ALA A 205 27.87 11.30 -28.82
C ALA A 205 27.34 10.71 -30.13
N GLN A 206 27.94 11.04 -31.28
CA GLN A 206 27.49 10.52 -32.58
C GLN A 206 27.64 9.00 -32.71
N ARG A 207 28.72 8.46 -32.14
CA ARG A 207 29.07 7.04 -32.31
C ARG A 207 28.40 6.13 -31.28
N TYR A 208 28.36 6.55 -30.01
CA TYR A 208 27.87 5.72 -28.90
C TYR A 208 26.67 6.33 -28.16
N GLY A 209 26.18 7.49 -28.61
CA GLY A 209 25.04 8.16 -27.99
C GLY A 209 23.76 7.33 -28.02
N ILE A 210 23.51 6.61 -29.12
CA ILE A 210 22.32 5.74 -29.23
C ILE A 210 22.33 4.65 -28.15
N GLU A 211 23.44 3.93 -27.99
CA GLU A 211 23.54 2.87 -26.98
C GLU A 211 23.46 3.42 -25.53
N LEU A 212 24.00 4.62 -25.32
CA LEU A 212 23.91 5.32 -24.05
C LEU A 212 22.46 5.72 -23.75
N LEU A 213 21.76 6.31 -24.71
CA LEU A 213 20.36 6.71 -24.59
C LEU A 213 19.45 5.49 -24.42
N ASP A 214 19.73 4.38 -25.11
CA ASP A 214 19.02 3.12 -24.92
C ASP A 214 19.22 2.57 -23.49
N THR A 215 20.43 2.72 -22.93
CA THR A 215 20.70 2.33 -21.55
C THR A 215 19.85 3.15 -20.58
N LEU A 216 19.76 4.47 -20.77
CA LEU A 216 18.90 5.34 -19.96
C LEU A 216 17.41 5.03 -20.15
N ARG A 217 16.97 4.76 -21.39
CA ARG A 217 15.58 4.40 -21.70
C ARG A 217 15.16 3.13 -20.96
N ARG A 218 16.05 2.13 -20.83
CA ARG A 218 15.77 0.92 -20.05
C ARG A 218 15.58 1.21 -18.55
N VAL A 219 16.38 2.12 -17.99
CA VAL A 219 16.22 2.57 -16.60
C VAL A 219 14.88 3.29 -16.41
N ASP A 220 14.56 4.22 -17.32
CA ASP A 220 13.29 4.95 -17.30
C ASP A 220 12.07 4.01 -17.44
N GLN A 221 12.17 3.00 -18.30
CA GLN A 221 11.14 1.98 -18.48
C GLN A 221 10.95 1.13 -17.21
N HIS A 222 12.05 0.66 -16.61
CA HIS A 222 12.00 -0.12 -15.38
C HIS A 222 11.34 0.67 -14.22
N GLU A 223 11.65 1.96 -14.10
CA GLU A 223 11.00 2.83 -13.12
C GLU A 223 9.51 3.05 -13.44
N ALA A 224 9.15 3.19 -14.71
CA ALA A 224 7.75 3.31 -15.13
C ALA A 224 6.96 2.04 -14.79
N GLU A 225 7.53 0.86 -15.04
CA GLU A 225 6.97 -0.44 -14.67
C GLU A 225 6.82 -0.58 -13.14
N ARG A 226 7.84 -0.19 -12.36
CA ARG A 226 7.78 -0.17 -10.89
C ARG A 226 6.63 0.71 -10.38
N ARG A 227 6.48 1.92 -10.94
CA ARG A 227 5.38 2.83 -10.59
C ARG A 227 4.02 2.28 -10.98
N GLN A 228 3.92 1.64 -12.14
CA GLN A 228 2.69 1.04 -12.61
C GLN A 228 2.28 -0.13 -11.71
N ALA A 229 3.22 -1.00 -11.34
CA ALA A 229 2.98 -2.10 -10.41
C ALA A 229 2.48 -1.60 -9.03
N VAL A 230 3.05 -0.51 -8.50
CA VAL A 230 2.58 0.09 -7.24
C VAL A 230 1.15 0.65 -7.37
N LYS A 231 0.82 1.29 -8.50
CA LYS A 231 -0.55 1.78 -8.76
C LYS A 231 -1.54 0.61 -8.85
N ASP A 232 -1.18 -0.45 -9.55
CA ASP A 232 -2.03 -1.61 -9.75
C ASP A 232 -2.23 -2.38 -8.44
N ALA A 233 -1.18 -2.56 -7.64
CA ALA A 233 -1.27 -3.13 -6.30
C ALA A 233 -2.18 -2.31 -5.38
N LYS A 234 -2.08 -0.97 -5.42
CA LYS A 234 -2.94 -0.07 -4.64
C LYS A 234 -4.40 -0.13 -5.12
N ALA A 235 -4.63 -0.23 -6.42
CA ALA A 235 -5.97 -0.38 -6.99
C ALA A 235 -6.59 -1.73 -6.59
N ALA A 236 -5.82 -2.82 -6.67
CA ALA A 236 -6.25 -4.15 -6.24
C ALA A 236 -6.58 -4.18 -4.74
N ALA A 237 -5.74 -3.56 -3.89
CA ALA A 237 -6.02 -3.45 -2.45
C ALA A 237 -7.31 -2.68 -2.17
N ARG A 238 -7.54 -1.55 -2.86
CA ARG A 238 -8.81 -0.79 -2.73
C ARG A 238 -10.02 -1.60 -3.17
N HIS A 239 -9.89 -2.40 -4.24
CA HIS A 239 -10.94 -3.29 -4.70
C HIS A 239 -11.25 -4.37 -3.66
N GLN A 240 -10.23 -5.01 -3.08
CA GLN A 240 -10.41 -6.03 -2.03
C GLN A 240 -11.10 -5.46 -0.78
N VAL A 241 -10.69 -4.28 -0.30
CA VAL A 241 -11.34 -3.60 0.83
C VAL A 241 -12.81 -3.28 0.53
N THR A 242 -13.10 -2.82 -0.69
CA THR A 242 -14.47 -2.51 -1.12
C THR A 242 -15.32 -3.77 -1.22
N ALA A 243 -14.77 -4.86 -1.75
CA ALA A 243 -15.45 -6.15 -1.85
C ALA A 243 -15.75 -6.72 -0.46
N ALA A 244 -14.79 -6.70 0.47
CA ALA A 244 -14.98 -7.15 1.85
C ALA A 244 -16.08 -6.35 2.57
N ARG A 245 -16.07 -5.01 2.42
CA ARG A 245 -17.12 -4.14 3.00
C ARG A 245 -18.50 -4.43 2.41
N GLN A 246 -18.58 -4.76 1.12
CA GLN A 246 -19.85 -5.14 0.48
C GLN A 246 -20.35 -6.50 0.98
N GLU A 247 -19.45 -7.47 1.16
CA GLU A 247 -19.79 -8.79 1.70
C GLU A 247 -20.28 -8.70 3.15
N GLU A 248 -19.60 -7.91 3.98
CA GLU A 248 -20.03 -7.66 5.36
C GLU A 248 -21.41 -6.98 5.41
N ARG A 249 -21.64 -5.96 4.57
CA ARG A 249 -22.95 -5.32 4.46
C ARG A 249 -24.04 -6.30 4.02
N LYS A 250 -23.74 -7.21 3.09
CA LYS A 250 -24.69 -8.26 2.67
C LYS A 250 -24.98 -9.24 3.80
N ARG A 251 -23.97 -9.62 4.59
CA ARG A 251 -24.11 -10.50 5.75
C ARG A 251 -24.99 -9.86 6.83
N GLN A 252 -24.73 -8.61 7.19
CA GLN A 252 -25.55 -7.86 8.14
C GLN A 252 -27.00 -7.73 7.67
N GLN A 253 -27.23 -7.42 6.38
CA GLN A 253 -28.58 -7.38 5.82
C GLN A 253 -29.29 -8.74 5.82
N ALA A 254 -28.55 -9.83 5.60
CA ALA A 254 -29.10 -11.18 5.64
C ALA A 254 -29.50 -11.57 7.07
N GLU A 255 -28.67 -11.23 8.06
CA GLU A 255 -28.93 -11.44 9.48
C GLU A 255 -30.15 -10.63 9.95
N GLU A 256 -30.21 -9.34 9.62
CA GLU A 256 -31.36 -8.48 9.93
C GLU A 256 -32.67 -9.01 9.30
N ARG A 257 -32.60 -9.53 8.08
CA ARG A 257 -33.77 -10.18 7.43
C ARG A 257 -34.14 -11.49 8.13
N ALA A 258 -33.17 -12.23 8.66
CA ALA A 258 -33.44 -13.48 9.38
C ALA A 258 -34.08 -13.19 10.74
N THR A 259 -33.56 -12.22 11.51
CA THR A 259 -34.13 -11.80 12.79
C THR A 259 -35.55 -11.27 12.61
N ARG A 260 -35.78 -10.39 11.63
CA ARG A 260 -37.13 -9.87 11.33
C ARG A 260 -38.12 -10.97 10.93
N LYS A 261 -37.67 -12.01 10.22
CA LYS A 261 -38.50 -13.18 9.91
C LYS A 261 -38.81 -14.01 11.15
N ALA A 262 -37.82 -14.26 12.01
CA ALA A 262 -38.00 -15.00 13.25
C ALA A 262 -38.98 -14.29 14.19
N GLU A 263 -38.86 -12.97 14.34
CA GLU A 263 -39.77 -12.15 15.14
C GLU A 263 -41.22 -12.23 14.61
N ARG A 264 -41.40 -12.12 13.29
CA ARG A 264 -42.73 -12.29 12.66
C ARG A 264 -43.33 -13.67 12.91
N LEU A 265 -42.52 -14.72 12.93
CA LEU A 265 -42.98 -16.08 13.22
C LEU A 265 -43.38 -16.25 14.69
N LEU A 266 -42.58 -15.72 15.62
CA LEU A 266 -42.92 -15.71 17.04
C LEU A 266 -44.20 -14.92 17.30
N GLU A 267 -44.37 -13.75 16.67
CA GLU A 267 -45.59 -12.97 16.78
C GLU A 267 -46.81 -13.71 16.23
N GLN A 268 -46.67 -14.38 15.08
CA GLN A 268 -47.73 -15.24 14.55
C GLN A 268 -48.08 -16.40 15.49
N GLN A 269 -47.10 -16.99 16.18
CA GLN A 269 -47.35 -18.01 17.19
C GLN A 269 -48.13 -17.44 18.38
N ARG A 270 -47.72 -16.29 18.93
CA ARG A 270 -48.43 -15.61 20.03
C ARG A 270 -49.89 -15.32 19.65
N GLN A 271 -50.12 -14.80 18.44
CA GLN A 271 -51.48 -14.54 17.96
C GLN A 271 -52.31 -15.81 17.81
N ARG A 272 -51.70 -16.93 17.40
CA ARG A 272 -52.40 -18.24 17.32
C ARG A 272 -52.75 -18.76 18.71
N GLU A 273 -51.82 -18.69 19.66
CA GLU A 273 -52.04 -19.10 21.05
C GLU A 273 -53.12 -18.25 21.71
N GLU A 274 -53.09 -16.92 21.52
CA GLU A 274 -54.12 -16.03 22.06
C GLU A 274 -55.49 -16.33 21.46
N LYS A 275 -55.58 -16.60 20.15
CA LYS A 275 -56.83 -17.03 19.51
C LYS A 275 -57.34 -18.35 20.07
N VAL A 276 -56.45 -19.33 20.27
CA VAL A 276 -56.81 -20.60 20.91
C VAL A 276 -57.31 -20.37 22.33
N ARG A 277 -56.64 -19.50 23.11
CA ARG A 277 -57.05 -19.14 24.47
C ARG A 277 -58.43 -18.48 24.51
N LYS A 278 -58.67 -17.45 23.69
CA LYS A 278 -59.98 -16.78 23.59
C LYS A 278 -61.10 -17.74 23.17
N ASN A 279 -60.83 -18.62 22.19
CA ASN A 279 -61.79 -19.63 21.77
C ASN A 279 -62.08 -20.66 22.87
N ALA A 280 -61.08 -21.04 23.66
CA ALA A 280 -61.25 -21.94 24.81
C ALA A 280 -62.07 -21.28 25.93
N GLU A 281 -61.80 -20.02 26.25
CA GLU A 281 -62.57 -19.23 27.21
C GLU A 281 -64.04 -19.07 26.76
N GLU A 282 -64.27 -18.75 25.48
CA GLU A 282 -65.63 -18.65 24.92
C GLU A 282 -66.37 -19.99 24.97
N LYS A 283 -65.67 -21.09 24.64
CA LYS A 283 -66.23 -22.44 24.75
C LYS A 283 -66.60 -22.78 26.20
N ALA A 284 -65.71 -22.50 27.16
CA ALA A 284 -65.99 -22.71 28.57
C ALA A 284 -67.20 -21.89 29.05
N ARG A 285 -67.33 -20.64 28.58
CA ARG A 285 -68.51 -19.80 28.86
C ARG A 285 -69.80 -20.42 28.33
N LYS A 286 -69.79 -20.90 27.08
CA LYS A 286 -70.95 -21.57 26.46
C LYS A 286 -71.31 -22.88 27.16
N ASP A 287 -70.31 -23.66 27.56
CA ASP A 287 -70.53 -24.92 28.27
C ASP A 287 -71.09 -24.69 29.67
N TYR A 288 -70.63 -23.66 30.39
CA TYR A 288 -71.23 -23.22 31.66
C TYR A 288 -72.67 -22.74 31.48
N GLU A 289 -72.95 -21.95 30.44
CA GLU A 289 -74.32 -21.50 30.17
C GLU A 289 -75.27 -22.68 29.86
N LYS A 290 -74.79 -23.67 29.10
CA LYS A 290 -75.54 -24.92 28.85
C LYS A 290 -75.79 -25.72 30.12
N THR A 291 -74.82 -25.85 31.03
CA THR A 291 -75.02 -26.59 32.28
C THR A 291 -76.02 -25.90 33.19
N VAL A 292 -76.01 -24.56 33.27
CA VAL A 292 -77.03 -23.78 33.98
C VAL A 292 -78.41 -24.00 33.39
N GLN A 293 -78.56 -23.92 32.06
CA GLN A 293 -79.84 -24.20 31.39
C GLN A 293 -80.32 -25.64 31.61
N GLN A 294 -79.43 -26.63 31.57
CA GLN A 294 -79.74 -28.03 31.85
C GLN A 294 -80.25 -28.20 33.29
N ALA A 295 -79.60 -27.59 34.27
CA ALA A 295 -80.01 -27.63 35.67
C ALA A 295 -81.39 -27.00 35.87
N GLN A 296 -81.68 -25.87 35.23
CA GLN A 296 -83.01 -25.24 35.25
C GLN A 296 -84.09 -26.13 34.63
N ARG A 297 -83.79 -26.83 33.52
CA ARG A 297 -84.72 -27.80 32.90
C ARG A 297 -85.00 -28.97 33.82
N ASN A 298 -83.96 -29.53 34.44
CA ASN A 298 -84.10 -30.64 35.39
C ASN A 298 -84.92 -30.24 36.62
N ALA A 299 -84.75 -29.02 37.14
CA ALA A 299 -85.55 -28.51 38.27
C ALA A 299 -87.04 -28.35 37.93
N LYS A 300 -87.38 -28.12 36.65
CA LYS A 300 -88.77 -28.01 36.18
C LYS A 300 -89.39 -29.34 35.75
N ALA A 301 -88.63 -30.43 35.69
CA ALA A 301 -89.15 -31.73 35.29
C ALA A 301 -89.91 -32.39 36.46
N PRO A 302 -91.20 -32.74 36.29
CA PRO A 302 -91.97 -33.41 37.35
C PRO A 302 -91.39 -34.80 37.64
N ALA A 303 -91.26 -35.13 38.92
CA ALA A 303 -90.67 -36.37 39.42
C ALA A 303 -91.38 -37.61 38.84
N LYS A 304 -90.77 -38.25 37.85
CA LYS A 304 -91.19 -39.56 37.35
C LYS A 304 -90.63 -40.64 38.27
N THR A 305 -91.53 -41.46 38.79
CA THR A 305 -91.26 -42.57 39.69
C THR A 305 -90.37 -43.66 39.05
N PRO A 306 -89.52 -44.35 39.84
CA PRO A 306 -88.54 -45.30 39.32
C PRO A 306 -89.21 -46.59 38.85
N ARG A 307 -89.00 -46.95 37.57
CA ARG A 307 -89.40 -48.24 37.00
C ARG A 307 -88.19 -49.18 36.96
N VAL A 308 -88.18 -50.16 37.87
CA VAL A 308 -87.25 -51.28 37.96
C VAL A 308 -87.14 -51.98 36.60
N LYS A 309 -85.93 -52.04 36.03
CA LYS A 309 -85.64 -52.84 34.84
C LYS A 309 -84.53 -53.85 35.14
N LYS A 310 -84.84 -55.09 34.76
CA LYS A 310 -84.06 -56.32 34.91
C LYS A 310 -82.80 -56.29 34.04
N ALA A 311 -81.76 -56.95 34.54
CA ALA A 311 -80.51 -57.24 33.84
C ALA A 311 -80.70 -58.18 32.63
N PRO A 312 -79.85 -58.02 31.59
CA PRO A 312 -79.33 -59.13 30.78
C PRO A 312 -77.79 -59.18 30.94
N ILE A 313 -77.19 -60.27 31.40
CA ILE A 313 -76.72 -61.44 30.62
C ILE A 313 -75.71 -61.09 29.51
N VAL A 314 -74.42 -61.35 29.84
CA VAL A 314 -73.37 -62.07 29.09
C VAL A 314 -73.18 -61.82 27.59
N GLY A 315 -71.93 -61.47 27.22
CA GLY A 315 -71.29 -61.64 25.90
C GLY A 315 -70.06 -60.71 25.81
N CYS A 316 -68.82 -61.13 26.08
CA CYS A 316 -67.92 -62.04 25.34
C CYS A 316 -67.48 -61.50 23.96
N ALA A 317 -66.20 -61.07 23.89
CA ALA A 317 -65.27 -60.94 22.74
C ALA A 317 -64.20 -59.88 23.15
N THR A 318 -63.00 -60.21 23.62
CA THR A 318 -61.84 -60.87 22.99
C THR A 318 -61.27 -60.10 21.77
N LEU A 319 -59.94 -59.97 21.76
CA LEU A 319 -59.02 -59.58 20.65
C LEU A 319 -58.83 -58.05 20.45
N GLN A 320 -57.66 -57.49 20.15
CA GLN A 320 -56.28 -57.95 19.96
C GLN A 320 -55.40 -56.72 19.62
N TYR A 321 -54.11 -56.76 20.00
CA TYR A 321 -52.95 -56.02 19.45
C TYR A 321 -53.00 -54.46 19.45
N GLY A 322 -51.93 -53.72 19.75
CA GLY A 322 -50.54 -54.08 20.00
C GLY A 322 -49.77 -52.84 20.47
N LEU A 323 -48.84 -53.08 21.38
CA LEU A 323 -47.80 -52.14 21.75
C LEU A 323 -46.84 -52.03 20.56
N ALA A 324 -46.73 -50.83 19.97
CA ALA A 324 -45.65 -50.51 19.05
C ALA A 324 -45.06 -49.15 19.45
N THR A 325 -44.02 -49.20 20.25
CA THR A 325 -43.04 -48.13 20.40
C THR A 325 -42.26 -47.99 19.09
N PRO A 326 -42.20 -46.80 18.45
CA PRO A 326 -41.15 -46.55 17.48
C PRO A 326 -39.88 -46.15 18.23
N THR A 327 -39.02 -47.14 18.48
CA THR A 327 -37.60 -46.90 18.75
C THR A 327 -36.96 -46.41 17.46
N LEU A 328 -36.96 -45.09 17.23
CA LEU A 328 -36.11 -44.50 16.20
C LEU A 328 -34.67 -44.43 16.73
N SER A 329 -33.99 -45.56 16.61
CA SER A 329 -32.53 -45.63 16.53
C SER A 329 -32.09 -44.94 15.24
N LEU A 330 -31.76 -43.66 15.31
CA LEU A 330 -30.89 -43.05 14.29
C LEU A 330 -29.45 -43.44 14.59
N THR A 331 -29.00 -44.49 13.91
CA THR A 331 -27.59 -44.79 13.69
C THR A 331 -26.94 -43.64 12.90
N PRO A 332 -25.78 -43.13 13.32
CA PRO A 332 -24.97 -42.28 12.47
C PRO A 332 -24.29 -43.18 11.41
N HIS A 333 -24.80 -43.16 10.18
CA HIS A 333 -24.02 -43.62 9.04
C HIS A 333 -22.85 -42.65 8.83
N TYR A 334 -21.68 -43.06 9.30
CA TYR A 334 -20.41 -42.56 8.78
C TYR A 334 -20.28 -43.04 7.33
N PRO A 335 -20.08 -42.15 6.33
CA PRO A 335 -19.51 -42.58 5.08
C PRO A 335 -18.01 -42.81 5.27
N THR A 336 -17.63 -44.08 5.37
CA THR A 336 -16.28 -44.55 5.08
C THR A 336 -15.95 -44.19 3.64
N ARG A 337 -15.18 -43.12 3.45
CA ARG A 337 -14.62 -42.77 2.15
C ARG A 337 -13.37 -43.63 1.94
N ALA A 338 -13.56 -44.73 1.22
CA ALA A 338 -12.49 -45.56 0.72
C ALA A 338 -11.53 -44.72 -0.14
N LEU A 339 -10.24 -44.87 0.16
CA LEU A 339 -9.13 -44.46 -0.67
C LEU A 339 -9.11 -45.34 -1.92
N THR A 340 -9.20 -44.74 -3.10
CA THR A 340 -8.72 -45.33 -4.35
C THR A 340 -7.65 -44.41 -4.93
N PRO A 341 -6.43 -44.89 -5.18
CA PRO A 341 -5.47 -44.16 -6.00
C PRO A 341 -5.81 -44.45 -7.46
N SER A 342 -6.37 -43.47 -8.17
CA SER A 342 -6.49 -43.53 -9.63
C SER A 342 -5.58 -42.47 -10.25
N THR A 343 -4.52 -43.01 -10.82
CA THR A 343 -3.68 -42.54 -11.90
C THR A 343 -4.40 -41.74 -13.00
N HIS A 344 -3.63 -40.80 -13.57
CA HIS A 344 -3.77 -40.19 -14.90
C HIS A 344 -5.07 -39.45 -15.23
N GLY A 345 -5.02 -38.12 -15.03
CA GLY A 345 -5.96 -37.16 -15.59
C GLY A 345 -5.21 -35.91 -16.01
N VAL A 346 -5.07 -35.77 -17.33
CA VAL A 346 -4.54 -34.60 -18.05
C VAL A 346 -5.18 -33.33 -17.51
N VAL A 347 -4.35 -32.36 -17.12
CA VAL A 347 -4.82 -31.04 -16.72
C VAL A 347 -5.17 -30.28 -17.99
N ASP A 348 -6.45 -30.26 -18.36
CA ASP A 348 -6.98 -29.25 -19.26
C ASP A 348 -6.87 -27.90 -18.54
N PHE A 349 -5.79 -27.20 -18.88
CA PHE A 349 -5.63 -25.77 -18.65
C PHE A 349 -6.76 -25.05 -19.41
N ASN A 350 -7.84 -24.73 -18.70
CA ASN A 350 -8.75 -23.69 -19.15
C ASN A 350 -7.97 -22.37 -19.20
N HIS A 351 -7.42 -22.11 -20.39
CA HIS A 351 -6.96 -20.81 -20.81
C HIS A 351 -8.10 -19.80 -20.65
N ALA A 352 -8.07 -19.06 -19.55
CA ALA A 352 -8.67 -17.73 -19.53
C ALA A 352 -8.05 -16.96 -20.69
N THR A 353 -8.81 -16.83 -21.77
CA THR A 353 -8.42 -16.11 -22.97
C THR A 353 -8.47 -14.62 -22.61
N ILE A 354 -7.38 -14.13 -22.00
CA ILE A 354 -7.08 -12.71 -21.98
C ILE A 354 -6.75 -12.36 -23.42
N ALA A 355 -7.73 -11.77 -24.10
CA ALA A 355 -7.56 -11.22 -25.44
C ALA A 355 -6.51 -10.10 -25.40
N PHE A 356 -5.24 -10.47 -25.55
CA PHE A 356 -4.18 -9.55 -25.95
C PHE A 356 -4.43 -9.17 -27.41
N SER A 357 -5.00 -8.00 -27.62
CA SER A 357 -5.00 -7.33 -28.92
C SER A 357 -3.55 -7.14 -29.37
N LYS A 358 -3.13 -7.97 -30.33
CA LYS A 358 -1.88 -7.81 -31.08
C LYS A 358 -1.94 -6.51 -31.87
N PHE A 359 -1.28 -5.47 -31.37
CA PHE A 359 -0.88 -4.33 -32.19
C PHE A 359 0.32 -4.77 -33.05
N ASN A 360 0.02 -5.31 -34.23
CA ASN A 360 1.00 -5.55 -35.28
C ASN A 360 1.28 -4.21 -35.98
N HIS A 361 2.34 -3.51 -35.60
CA HIS A 361 2.98 -2.55 -36.50
C HIS A 361 4.16 -3.23 -37.20
N SER A 362 3.85 -3.81 -38.35
CA SER A 362 4.83 -4.16 -39.36
C SER A 362 5.21 -2.87 -40.09
N SER A 363 6.41 -2.36 -39.83
CA SER A 363 7.06 -1.35 -40.66
C SER A 363 8.30 -1.98 -41.26
N ALA A 364 8.12 -2.60 -42.43
CA ALA A 364 9.22 -2.97 -43.31
C ALA A 364 9.70 -1.72 -44.03
N THR A 365 10.83 -1.15 -43.60
CA THR A 365 11.58 -0.16 -44.39
C THR A 365 12.41 -0.89 -45.44
N ARG A 366 11.95 -0.81 -46.68
CA ARG A 366 12.71 -1.11 -47.89
C ARG A 366 13.67 0.05 -48.14
N ILE A 367 14.96 -0.24 -48.21
CA ILE A 367 16.01 0.69 -48.65
C ILE A 367 16.01 0.70 -50.19
N PRO A 368 16.04 1.87 -50.85
CA PRO A 368 16.73 2.03 -52.13
C PRO A 368 18.22 2.34 -51.93
#